data_AF-A0A6J7N7X3-F1
#
_entry.id   AF-A0A6J7N7X3-F1
#
_cell.length_a   1.000
_cell.length_b   1.000
_cell.length_c   1.000
_cell.angle_alpha   90.00
_cell.angle_beta   90.00
_cell.angle_gamma   90.00
#
_symmetry.space_group_name_H-M   'P 1'
#
loop_
_entity.id
_entity.type
_entity.pdbx_description
1 polymer ?
#
loop_
_entity_poly.entity_id
_entity_poly.type
_entity_poly.pdbx_seq_one_letter_code
_entity_poly.pdbx_strand_id
1 'polypeptide(L)'
;MQETLVTSGTMTNRLDHLEELKFITRQPDPDDGRGSLVTLTASGMRAVDKALEGLLEHERELLKGLTREERSALANLLSTLAAHLEEN
;
A
#
# COMPACT_ATOMS: atom_id res chain seq x y z
N MET A 1 9.71 -5.31 -11.00
CA MET A 1 8.36 -5.06 -10.45
C MET A 1 8.44 -5.42 -8.98
N GLN A 2 8.01 -4.54 -8.08
CA GLN A 2 7.94 -4.85 -6.66
C GLN A 2 6.88 -5.95 -6.47
N GLU A 3 7.30 -7.18 -6.22
CA GLU A 3 6.41 -8.27 -5.83
C GLU A 3 5.97 -8.00 -4.39
N THR A 4 4.79 -7.42 -4.23
CA THR A 4 4.07 -7.53 -2.97
C THR A 4 3.87 -9.03 -2.73
N LEU A 5 4.05 -9.55 -1.50
CA LEU A 5 3.88 -10.96 -1.10
C LEU A 5 2.43 -11.47 -1.26
N VAL A 6 1.83 -11.28 -2.43
CA VAL A 6 0.46 -11.58 -2.80
C VAL A 6 0.47 -12.21 -4.17
N THR A 7 -0.25 -13.32 -4.30
CA THR A 7 -0.38 -14.04 -5.58
C THR A 7 -1.19 -13.21 -6.57
N SER A 8 -0.94 -13.43 -7.87
CA SER A 8 -1.65 -12.74 -8.97
C SER A 8 -3.18 -12.85 -8.87
N GLY A 9 -3.70 -14.02 -8.47
CA GLY A 9 -5.14 -14.21 -8.24
C GLY A 9 -5.70 -13.38 -7.09
N THR A 10 -4.90 -13.12 -6.05
CA THR A 10 -5.30 -12.25 -4.92
C THR A 10 -5.38 -10.79 -5.37
N MET A 11 -4.51 -10.37 -6.29
CA MET A 11 -4.51 -9.02 -6.84
C MET A 11 -5.74 -8.74 -7.72
N THR A 12 -6.13 -9.69 -8.59
CA THR A 12 -7.34 -9.53 -9.41
C THR A 12 -8.58 -9.32 -8.54
N ASN A 13 -8.79 -10.17 -7.52
CA ASN A 13 -9.93 -10.03 -6.61
C ASN A 13 -9.95 -8.68 -5.88
N ARG A 14 -8.77 -8.15 -5.49
CA ARG A 14 -8.67 -6.84 -4.85
C ARG A 14 -9.03 -5.71 -5.82
N LEU A 15 -8.55 -5.79 -7.06
CA LEU A 15 -8.88 -4.80 -8.09
C LEU A 15 -10.36 -4.83 -8.43
N ASP A 16 -10.96 -6.01 -8.60
CA ASP A 16 -12.39 -6.16 -8.88
C ASP A 16 -13.23 -5.48 -7.78
N HIS A 17 -12.91 -5.72 -6.51
CA HIS A 17 -13.61 -5.09 -5.40
C HIS A 17 -13.43 -3.56 -5.36
N LEU A 18 -12.24 -3.05 -5.64
CA LEU A 18 -11.99 -1.62 -5.70
C LEU A 18 -12.74 -0.95 -6.88
N GLU A 19 -12.95 -1.68 -7.98
CA GLU A 19 -13.73 -1.22 -9.12
C GLU A 19 -15.24 -1.24 -8.84
N GLU A 20 -15.75 -2.25 -8.13
CA GLU A 20 -17.12 -2.31 -7.61
C GLU A 20 -17.44 -1.10 -6.73
N LEU A 21 -16.51 -0.75 -5.83
CA LEU A 21 -16.59 0.43 -4.96
C LEU A 21 -16.36 1.77 -5.68
N LYS A 22 -16.08 1.76 -6.99
CA LYS A 22 -15.78 2.95 -7.80
C LYS A 22 -14.57 3.75 -7.30
N PHE A 23 -13.61 3.06 -6.70
CA PHE A 23 -12.33 3.65 -6.28
C PHE A 23 -11.27 3.59 -7.39
N ILE A 24 -11.40 2.68 -8.33
CA ILE A 24 -10.55 2.61 -9.51
C ILE A 24 -11.36 2.54 -10.80
N THR A 25 -10.66 2.76 -11.91
CA THR A 25 -11.08 2.38 -13.27
C THR A 25 -10.03 1.47 -13.88
N ARG A 26 -10.47 0.58 -14.77
CA ARG A 26 -9.59 -0.34 -15.50
C ARG A 26 -9.82 -0.22 -16.99
N GLN A 27 -8.73 -0.16 -17.74
CA GLN A 27 -8.75 -0.21 -19.20
C GLN A 27 -7.72 -1.23 -19.68
N PRO A 28 -7.91 -1.88 -20.83
CA PRO A 28 -6.85 -2.64 -21.48
C PRO A 28 -5.65 -1.72 -21.73
N ASP A 29 -4.45 -2.24 -21.54
CA ASP A 29 -3.24 -1.52 -21.91
C ASP A 29 -3.27 -1.28 -23.44
N PRO A 30 -3.19 -0.01 -23.90
CA PRO A 30 -3.25 0.32 -25.33
C PRO A 30 -2.03 -0.18 -26.12
N ASP A 31 -0.90 -0.44 -25.47
CA ASP A 31 0.37 -0.79 -26.11
C ASP A 31 0.68 -2.31 -26.05
N ASP A 32 0.28 -2.99 -24.97
CA ASP A 32 0.40 -4.45 -24.81
C ASP A 32 -0.88 -5.00 -24.19
N GLY A 33 -1.92 -5.21 -25.00
CA GLY A 33 -3.30 -5.59 -24.60
C GLY A 33 -3.47 -6.87 -23.75
N ARG A 34 -2.37 -7.46 -23.29
CA ARG A 34 -2.31 -8.47 -22.22
C ARG A 34 -2.35 -7.83 -20.82
N GLY A 35 -2.01 -6.55 -20.69
CA GLY A 35 -2.06 -5.78 -19.44
C GLY A 35 -3.36 -5.00 -19.25
N SER A 36 -3.59 -4.54 -18.02
CA SER A 36 -4.67 -3.58 -17.70
C SER A 36 -4.08 -2.37 -16.99
N LEU A 37 -4.39 -1.18 -17.51
CA LEU A 37 -4.09 0.07 -16.86
C LEU A 37 -5.14 0.35 -15.79
N VAL A 38 -4.69 0.41 -14.54
CA VAL A 38 -5.52 0.73 -13.37
C VAL A 38 -5.29 2.17 -12.97
N THR A 39 -6.36 2.95 -12.79
CA THR A 39 -6.26 4.36 -12.38
C THR A 39 -7.21 4.66 -11.22
N LEU A 40 -6.72 5.37 -10.19
CA LEU A 40 -7.56 5.85 -9.09
C LEU A 40 -8.59 6.87 -9.59
N THR A 41 -9.82 6.74 -9.11
CA THR A 41 -10.83 7.78 -9.26
C THR A 41 -10.64 8.86 -8.18
N ALA A 42 -11.37 9.98 -8.29
CA ALA A 42 -11.38 10.98 -7.23
C ALA A 42 -11.91 10.42 -5.88
N SER A 43 -12.88 9.50 -5.90
CA SER A 43 -13.34 8.80 -4.69
C SER A 43 -12.29 7.83 -4.16
N GLY A 44 -11.56 7.14 -5.05
CA GLY A 44 -10.44 6.29 -4.67
C GLY A 44 -9.32 7.08 -3.99
N MET A 45 -8.96 8.25 -4.53
CA MET A 45 -7.96 9.11 -3.90
C MET A 45 -8.37 9.51 -2.48
N ARG A 46 -9.62 9.97 -2.28
CA ARG A 46 -10.13 10.30 -0.94
C ARG A 46 -10.14 9.10 0.01
N ALA A 47 -10.42 7.90 -0.50
CA ALA A 47 -10.39 6.69 0.31
C ALA A 47 -8.96 6.35 0.77
N VAL A 48 -7.97 6.54 -0.11
CA VAL A 48 -6.54 6.40 0.24
C VAL A 48 -6.14 7.41 1.30
N ASP A 49 -6.49 8.69 1.13
CA ASP A 49 -6.18 9.75 2.11
C ASP A 49 -6.73 9.40 3.49
N LYS A 50 -7.99 8.97 3.56
CA LYS A 50 -8.64 8.58 4.83
C LYS A 50 -8.00 7.34 5.45
N ALA A 51 -7.65 6.35 4.64
CA ALA A 51 -6.98 5.15 5.12
C ALA A 51 -5.59 5.48 5.68
N LEU A 52 -4.85 6.37 5.02
CA LEU A 52 -3.55 6.85 5.47
C LEU A 52 -3.65 7.63 6.78
N GLU A 53 -4.65 8.50 6.90
CA GLU A 53 -4.92 9.23 8.15
C GLU A 53 -5.13 8.27 9.32
N GLY A 54 -6.00 7.27 9.15
CA GLY A 54 -6.25 6.25 10.18
C GLY A 54 -5.01 5.41 10.51
N LEU A 55 -4.17 5.09 9.52
CA LEU A 55 -2.91 4.39 9.75
C LEU A 55 -1.96 5.24 10.61
N LEU A 56 -1.80 6.52 10.28
CA LEU A 56 -0.93 7.44 11.03
C LEU A 56 -1.42 7.66 12.46
N GLU A 57 -2.72 7.73 12.69
CA GLU A 57 -3.29 7.77 14.04
C GLU A 57 -2.95 6.50 14.83
N HIS A 58 -3.13 5.33 14.22
CA HIS A 58 -2.80 4.07 14.85
C HIS A 58 -1.30 3.94 15.18
N GLU A 59 -0.42 4.34 14.26
CA GLU A 59 1.02 4.36 14.48
C GLU A 59 1.42 5.31 15.63
N ARG A 60 0.81 6.50 15.70
CA ARG A 60 1.05 7.45 16.80
C ARG A 60 0.67 6.84 18.15
N GLU A 61 -0.47 6.15 18.22
CA GLU A 61 -0.93 5.47 19.42
C GLU A 61 -0.01 4.30 19.82
N LEU A 62 0.41 3.50 18.85
CA LEU A 62 1.32 2.37 19.08
C LEU A 62 2.67 2.84 19.64
N LEU A 63 3.17 3.98 19.15
CA LEU A 63 4.48 4.51 19.52
C LEU A 63 4.44 5.49 20.71
N LYS A 64 3.25 5.75 21.30
CA LYS A 64 3.08 6.80 22.33
C LYS A 64 3.97 6.65 23.56
N GLY A 65 4.35 5.43 23.91
CA GLY A 65 5.23 5.13 25.05
C GLY A 65 6.72 5.37 24.80
N LEU A 66 7.12 5.63 23.54
CA LEU A 66 8.51 5.82 23.16
C LEU A 66 8.87 7.31 23.04
N THR A 67 10.01 7.67 23.61
CA THR A 67 10.69 8.95 23.39
C THR A 67 11.09 9.12 21.93
N ARG A 68 11.47 10.35 21.55
CA ARG A 68 11.89 10.65 20.17
C ARG A 68 13.15 9.87 19.80
N GLU A 69 14.07 9.73 20.73
CA GLU A 69 15.33 9.00 20.57
C GLU A 69 15.08 7.50 20.39
N GLU A 70 14.20 6.90 21.20
CA GLU A 70 13.80 5.49 21.07
C GLU A 70 13.08 5.22 19.73
N ARG A 71 12.20 6.12 19.29
CA ARG A 71 11.55 6.02 17.97
C ARG A 71 12.56 6.05 16.83
N SER A 72 13.56 6.93 16.92
CA SER A 72 14.62 7.01 15.91
C SER A 72 15.48 5.74 15.90
N ALA A 73 15.80 5.18 17.06
CA ALA A 73 16.52 3.92 17.17
C ALA A 73 15.71 2.76 16.58
N LEU A 74 14.43 2.66 16.90
CA LEU A 74 13.53 1.65 16.34
C LEU A 74 13.41 1.75 14.82
N ALA A 75 13.25 2.96 14.27
CA ALA A 75 13.17 3.17 12.83
C ALA A 75 14.43 2.68 12.09
N ASN A 76 15.61 2.91 12.67
CA ASN A 76 16.87 2.43 12.12
C ASN A 76 16.94 0.89 12.12
N LEU A 77 16.56 0.25 13.22
CA LEU A 77 16.56 -1.22 13.33
C LEU A 77 15.56 -1.87 12.36
N LEU A 78 14.36 -1.30 12.23
CA LEU A 78 13.35 -1.78 11.28
C LEU A 78 13.81 -1.60 9.83
N SER A 79 14.47 -0.48 9.50
CA SER A 79 15.03 -0.25 8.17
C SER A 79 16.10 -1.29 7.83
N THR A 80 16.98 -1.62 8.78
CA THR A 80 17.97 -2.69 8.59
C THR A 80 17.28 -4.04 8.36
N LEU A 81 16.28 -4.39 9.16
CA LEU A 81 15.54 -5.65 9.00
C LEU A 81 14.84 -5.72 7.63
N ALA A 82 14.19 -4.64 7.20
CA ALA A 82 13.49 -4.58 5.91
C ALA A 82 14.45 -4.81 4.73
N ALA A 83 15.63 -4.19 4.74
CA ALA A 83 16.64 -4.41 3.70
C ALA A 83 17.05 -5.89 3.59
N HIS A 84 17.19 -6.60 4.72
CA HIS A 84 17.52 -8.03 4.70
C HIS A 84 16.37 -8.92 4.22
N LEU A 85 15.11 -8.48 4.37
CA LEU A 85 13.96 -9.20 3.84
C LEU A 85 13.81 -9.05 2.33
N GLU A 86 14.29 -7.94 1.76
CA GLU A 86 14.28 -7.72 0.30
C GLU A 86 15.45 -8.43 -0.42
N GLU A 87 16.53 -8.73 0.30
CA GLU A 87 17.69 -9.45 -0.22
C GLU A 87 17.54 -10.99 -0.22
N ASN A 88 16.50 -11.52 0.44
CA ASN A 88 16.18 -12.97 0.51
C ASN A 88 14.92 -13.31 -0.30
#